data_AF-A0A0P7HVM4-F1
#
_entry.id   AF-A0A0P7HVM4-F1
#
_cell.length_a   1.000
_cell.length_b   1.000
_cell.length_c   1.000
_cell.angle_alpha   90.00
_cell.angle_beta   90.00
_cell.angle_gamma   90.00
#
_symmetry.space_group_name_H-M   'P 1'
#
loop_
_entity.id
_entity.type
_entity.pdbx_description
1 polymer ?
#
loop_
_entity_poly.entity_id
_entity_poly.type
_entity_poly.pdbx_seq_one_letter_code
_entity_poly.pdbx_strand_id
1 'polypeptide(L)' 'MSENRTIVTCPACDLRETFDSLGAAREAVEEHRVETGHDPTWELPQLAAGVQRAGNEAGVCGRPGCTDTDSPLYQGEEQ' A
#
# COMPACT_ATOMS: atom_id res chain seq x y z
N MET A 1 4.55 -17.52 12.60
CA MET A 1 5.31 -16.26 12.42
C MET A 1 5.47 -16.04 10.92
N SER A 2 5.25 -14.80 10.48
CA SER A 2 5.49 -14.28 9.12
C SER A 2 4.44 -14.59 8.02
N GLU A 3 3.19 -14.19 8.25
CA GLU A 3 2.12 -14.21 7.22
C GLU A 3 2.00 -12.89 6.43
N ASN A 4 2.88 -11.91 6.68
CA ASN A 4 2.78 -10.57 6.11
C ASN A 4 3.92 -10.25 5.11
N ARG A 5 4.23 -11.19 4.21
CA ARG A 5 5.26 -10.99 3.20
C ARG A 5 4.72 -10.17 2.04
N THR A 6 5.45 -9.15 1.62
CA THR A 6 5.12 -8.34 0.45
C THR A 6 5.83 -8.91 -0.76
N ILE A 7 5.11 -9.09 -1.87
CA ILE A 7 5.70 -9.58 -3.11
C ILE A 7 5.80 -8.39 -4.07
N VAL A 8 6.99 -8.10 -4.58
CA VAL A 8 7.20 -7.10 -5.64
C VAL A 8 7.37 -7.84 -6.95
N THR A 9 6.62 -7.43 -7.96
CA THR A 9 6.66 -8.00 -9.31
C THR A 9 6.74 -6.88 -10.34
N CYS A 10 7.58 -7.04 -11.35
CA CYS A 10 7.55 -6.12 -12.49
C CYS A 10 6.74 -6.74 -13.64
N PRO A 11 5.82 -6.01 -14.30
CA PRO A 11 5.16 -6.50 -15.51
C PRO A 11 6.03 -6.31 -16.77
N ALA A 12 7.04 -5.43 -16.70
CA ALA A 12 7.92 -5.11 -17.82
C ALA A 12 9.17 -5.99 -17.87
N CYS A 13 9.50 -6.70 -16.79
CA CYS A 13 10.59 -7.67 -16.74
C CYS A 13 10.29 -8.80 -15.74
N ASP A 14 11.09 -9.86 -15.72
CA ASP A 14 10.87 -11.03 -14.84
C ASP A 14 11.25 -10.80 -13.35
N LEU A 15 11.25 -9.56 -12.88
CA LEU A 15 11.49 -9.27 -11.46
C LEU A 15 10.34 -9.84 -10.62
N ARG A 16 10.68 -10.73 -9.67
CA ARG A 16 9.76 -11.24 -8.65
C ARG A 16 10.52 -11.47 -7.35
N GLU A 17 10.29 -10.61 -6.37
CA GLU A 17 10.99 -10.64 -5.08
C GLU A 17 9.99 -10.62 -3.93
N THR A 18 10.38 -11.23 -2.81
CA THR A 18 9.53 -11.32 -1.61
C THR A 18 10.26 -10.70 -0.43
N PHE A 19 9.60 -9.76 0.23
CA PHE A 19 10.14 -9.00 1.34
C PHE A 19 9.32 -9.24 2.60
N ASP A 20 10.00 -9.41 3.73
CA ASP A 20 9.33 -9.54 5.03
C ASP A 20 8.97 -8.16 5.65
N SER A 21 9.33 -7.05 4.99
CA SER A 21 8.98 -5.70 5.42
C SER A 21 8.53 -4.80 4.27
N LEU A 22 7.59 -3.91 4.55
CA LEU A 22 7.09 -2.91 3.62
C LEU A 22 8.15 -1.86 3.24
N GLY A 23 9.01 -1.50 4.18
CA GLY A 23 10.10 -0.55 3.92
C GLY A 23 11.06 -1.07 2.86
N ALA A 24 11.51 -2.31 3.00
CA ALA A 24 12.37 -2.96 2.01
C ALA A 24 11.67 -3.14 0.66
N ALA A 25 10.39 -3.54 0.65
CA ALA A 25 9.62 -3.64 -0.58
C ALA A 25 9.49 -2.30 -1.31
N ARG A 26 9.30 -1.20 -0.57
CA ARG A 26 9.25 0.16 -1.14
C ARG A 26 10.58 0.56 -1.75
N GLU A 27 11.68 0.32 -1.04
CA GLU A 27 13.02 0.64 -1.52
C GLU A 27 13.33 -0.10 -2.83
N ALA A 28 13.01 -1.39 -2.90
CA ALA A 28 13.18 -2.20 -4.12
C ALA A 28 12.33 -1.69 -5.30
N VAL A 29 11.10 -1.25 -5.05
CA VAL A 29 10.24 -0.64 -6.08
C VAL A 29 10.86 0.64 -6.64
N GLU A 30 11.33 1.54 -5.77
CA GLU A 30 11.91 2.82 -6.18
C GLU A 30 13.27 2.62 -6.87
N GLU A 31 14.12 1.75 -6.34
CA GLU A 31 15.40 1.38 -6.96
C GLU A 31 15.17 0.83 -8.36
N HIS A 32 14.31 -0.18 -8.50
CA HIS A 32 14.00 -0.77 -9.79
C HIS A 32 13.45 0.26 -10.78
N ARG A 33 12.59 1.18 -10.31
CA ARG A 33 12.04 2.26 -11.14
C ARG A 33 13.12 3.22 -11.63
N VAL A 34 14.07 3.59 -10.77
CA VAL A 34 15.18 4.48 -11.14
C VAL A 34 16.14 3.79 -12.09
N GLU A 35 16.45 2.51 -11.86
CA GLU A 35 17.41 1.75 -12.67
C GLU A 35 16.87 1.36 -14.04
N THR A 36 15.61 0.94 -14.12
CA THR A 36 15.03 0.36 -15.33
C THR A 36 14.02 1.26 -16.02
N GLY A 37 13.50 2.28 -15.34
CA GLY A 37 12.37 3.08 -15.80
C GLY A 37 11.04 2.31 -15.80
N HIS A 38 11.01 1.09 -15.27
CA HIS A 38 9.79 0.31 -15.15
C HIS A 38 8.96 0.72 -13.94
N ASP A 39 7.68 0.35 -13.96
CA ASP A 39 6.77 0.56 -12.84
C ASP A 39 6.40 -0.79 -12.24
N PRO A 40 7.20 -1.30 -11.27
CA PRO A 40 6.91 -2.57 -10.63
C PRO A 40 5.72 -2.44 -9.67
N THR A 41 4.89 -3.47 -9.65
CA THR A 41 3.74 -3.60 -8.76
C THR A 41 4.10 -4.39 -7.51
N TRP A 42 3.32 -4.22 -6.46
CA TRP A 42 3.49 -4.96 -5.21
C TRP A 42 2.17 -5.50 -4.69
N GLU A 43 2.22 -6.71 -4.16
CA GLU A 43 1.09 -7.44 -3.60
C GLU A 43 1.30 -7.62 -2.09
N LEU A 44 0.29 -7.22 -1.33
CA LEU A 44 0.21 -7.37 0.12
C LEU A 44 -0.88 -8.40 0.45
N PRO A 45 -0.53 -9.63 0.87
CA PRO A 45 -1.51 -10.67 1.15
C PRO A 45 -2.41 -10.32 2.35
N GLN A 46 -1.92 -9.49 3.27
CA GLN A 46 -2.72 -8.92 4.34
C GLN A 46 -2.08 -7.60 4.80
N LEU A 47 -2.88 -6.56 5.02
CA LEU A 47 -2.44 -5.39 5.77
C LEU A 47 -2.56 -5.73 7.25
N ALA A 48 -1.51 -5.46 8.04
CA ALA A 48 -1.62 -5.55 9.49
C ALA A 48 -2.83 -4.71 9.95
N ALA A 49 -3.67 -5.26 10.83
CA ALA A 49 -4.93 -4.62 11.25
C ALA A 49 -4.76 -3.20 11.82
N GLY A 50 -3.56 -2.86 12.32
CA GLY A 50 -3.22 -1.49 12.73
C GLY A 50 -3.04 -0.52 11.56
N VAL A 51 -2.43 -0.96 10.46
CA VAL A 51 -2.23 -0.15 9.24
C VAL A 51 -3.56 0.06 8.52
N GLN A 52 -4.42 -0.95 8.48
CA GLN A 52 -5.75 -0.82 7.90
C GLN A 52 -6.63 0.16 8.70
N ARG A 53 -6.53 0.16 10.03
CA ARG A 53 -7.23 1.14 10.88
C ARG A 53 -6.69 2.55 10.70
N ALA A 54 -5.37 2.74 10.76
CA ALA A 54 -4.76 4.05 10.57
C ALA A 54 -5.02 4.62 9.15
N GLY A 55 -5.00 3.77 8.12
CA GLY A 55 -5.32 4.18 6.76
C GLY A 55 -6.80 4.48 6.54
N ASN A 56 -7.71 3.83 7.30
CA ASN A 56 -9.14 4.16 7.31
C ASN A 56 -9.39 5.48 8.03
N GLU A 57 -8.76 5.70 9.18
CA GLU A 57 -8.84 6.96 9.94
C GLU A 57 -8.26 8.14 9.14
N ALA A 58 -7.18 7.92 8.38
CA ALA A 58 -6.57 8.93 7.53
C ALA A 58 -7.25 9.11 6.16
N GLY A 59 -8.30 8.32 5.84
CA GLY A 59 -9.00 8.39 4.55
C GLY A 59 -8.19 7.90 3.33
N VAL A 60 -7.02 7.29 3.55
CA VAL A 60 -6.07 6.87 2.49
C VAL A 60 -6.50 5.57 1.81
N CYS A 61 -7.25 4.71 2.49
CA CYS A 61 -7.66 3.41 1.96
C CYS A 61 -8.83 3.44 0.94
N GLY A 62 -9.20 4.62 0.42
CA GLY A 62 -10.04 4.71 -0.78
C GLY A 62 -11.41 4.04 -0.69
N ARG A 63 -12.05 4.05 0.49
CA ARG A 63 -13.48 3.75 0.57
C ARG A 63 -14.23 5.06 0.31
N PRO A 64 -15.25 5.11 -0.57
CA PRO A 64 -16.04 6.32 -0.86
C PRO A 64 -17.00 6.66 0.29
N GLY A 65 -16.53 6.60 1.52
CA GLY A 65 -17.38 6.71 2.68
C GLY A 65 -16.56 7.11 3.90
N CYS A 66 -16.04 8.34 3.87
CA CYS A 66 -15.85 9.15 5.07
C CYS A 66 -17.24 9.33 5.73
N THR A 67 -17.78 8.26 6.30
CA THR A 67 -19.13 8.19 6.89
C THR A 67 -19.10 8.23 8.41
N ASP A 68 -17.90 8.33 8.98
CA ASP A 68 -17.73 8.52 10.41
C ASP A 68 -17.88 10.00 10.75
N THR A 69 -19.05 10.37 11.28
CA THR A 69 -19.40 11.73 11.69
C THR A 69 -18.62 12.22 12.91
N ASP A 70 -17.95 11.33 13.65
CA ASP A 70 -17.11 11.69 14.79
C ASP A 70 -15.63 11.91 14.40
N SER A 71 -15.28 11.73 13.12
CA SER A 71 -13.92 12.00 12.63
C SER A 71 -13.70 13.49 12.36
N PRO A 72 -12.58 14.09 12.82
CA PRO A 72 -12.20 15.46 12.47
C PRO A 72 -11.87 15.64 10.99
N LEU A 73 -11.81 14.55 10.20
CA LEU A 73 -11.64 14.56 8.75
C LEU A 73 -12.95 14.39 7.98
N TYR A 74 -14.11 14.43 8.66
CA TYR A 74 -15.42 14.40 8.00
C TYR A 74 -15.59 15.65 7.11
N GLN A 75 -15.56 15.43 5.79
CA GLN A 75 -15.97 16.41 4.81
C GLN A 75 -17.33 15.94 4.30
N GLY A 76 -18.40 16.57 4.80
CA GLY A 76 -19.75 16.29 4.35
C GLY A 76 -19.86 16.43 2.84
N GLU A 77 -20.74 15.64 2.23
CA GLU A 77 -21.06 15.72 0.80
C GLU A 77 -21.61 17.11 0.47
N GLU A 78 -20.76 18.01 -0.04
CA GLU A 78 -21.19 19.25 -0.70
C GLU A 78 -20.82 19.15 -2.18
N GLN A 79 -21.87 19.09 -3.00
CA GLN A 79 -21.85 18.95 -4.47
C GLN A 79 -21.33 20.19 -5.20
#